data_AF-A0A821N924-F1
#
_entry.id   AF-A0A821N924-F1
#
_cell.length_a   1.000
_cell.length_b   1.000
_cell.length_c   1.000
_cell.angle_alpha   90.00
_cell.angle_beta   90.00
_cell.angle_gamma   90.00
#
_symmetry.space_group_name_H-M   'P 1'
#
loop_
_entity.id
_entity.type
_entity.pdbx_description
1 polymer ?
#
loop_
_entity_poly.entity_id
_entity_poly.type
_entity_poly.pdbx_seq_one_letter_code
_entity_poly.pdbx_strand_id
1 'polypeptide(L)'
;MLTIFLADACYRSPCQNGGSCLNIYDDYWCKCSDDYYGKNCESKFYNPGESTNNCRPNICNTGRCVSLKTTYYCSCPEDRYGEHCEKKFSFIKRNSVDKRSFYQLLNQIERDV
;
A
#
# COMPACT_ATOMS: atom_id res chain seq x y z
N MET A 1 22.36 43.72 -33.51
CA MET A 1 21.45 42.56 -33.58
C MET A 1 21.86 41.62 -32.45
N LEU A 2 21.03 41.50 -31.40
CA LEU A 2 21.36 40.81 -30.15
C LEU A 2 21.58 39.31 -30.38
N THR A 3 22.65 38.79 -29.79
CA THR A 3 22.97 37.37 -29.72
C THR A 3 21.95 36.65 -28.84
N ILE A 4 21.12 35.82 -29.47
CA ILE A 4 20.21 34.89 -28.79
C ILE A 4 21.07 33.92 -27.98
N PHE A 5 21.19 34.14 -26.67
CA PHE A 5 21.71 33.12 -25.77
C PHE A 5 20.63 32.06 -25.62
N LEU A 6 20.77 30.96 -26.33
CA LEU A 6 20.12 29.69 -25.98
C LEU A 6 20.73 29.24 -24.64
N ALA A 7 20.17 29.72 -23.53
CA ALA A 7 20.59 29.29 -22.21
C ALA A 7 20.33 27.79 -22.09
N ASP A 8 21.36 27.01 -21.80
CA ASP A 8 21.19 25.57 -21.60
C ASP A 8 20.46 25.31 -20.28
N ALA A 9 19.15 25.08 -20.37
CA ALA A 9 18.31 24.79 -19.21
C ALA A 9 18.68 23.46 -18.55
N CYS A 10 19.44 22.59 -19.24
CA CYS A 10 19.96 21.34 -18.69
C CYS A 10 21.29 21.50 -17.93
N TYR A 11 21.94 22.68 -17.97
CA TYR A 11 23.24 22.91 -17.31
C TYR A 11 23.22 22.58 -15.81
N ARG A 12 22.08 22.77 -15.13
CA ARG A 12 21.92 22.45 -13.70
C ARG A 12 21.42 21.04 -13.42
N SER A 13 21.32 20.19 -14.44
CA SER A 13 20.77 18.84 -14.36
C SER A 13 19.44 18.78 -13.58
N PRO A 14 18.39 19.46 -14.08
CA PRO A 14 17.14 19.60 -13.35
C PRO A 14 16.37 18.26 -13.19
N CYS A 15 16.65 17.27 -14.04
CA CYS A 15 15.97 15.97 -13.99
C CYS A 15 16.53 15.08 -12.87
N GLN A 16 15.64 14.54 -12.05
CA GLN A 16 15.93 13.65 -10.93
C GLN A 16 15.76 12.18 -11.32
N ASN A 17 16.12 11.27 -10.41
CA ASN A 17 15.82 9.84 -10.50
C ASN A 17 16.23 9.17 -11.82
N GLY A 18 17.39 9.58 -12.36
CA GLY A 18 17.94 9.01 -13.59
C GLY A 18 17.24 9.49 -14.88
N GLY A 19 16.43 10.55 -14.81
CA GLY A 19 15.82 11.15 -16.00
C GLY A 19 16.85 11.86 -16.90
N SER A 20 16.68 11.76 -18.21
CA SER A 20 17.52 12.44 -19.20
C SER A 20 16.97 13.82 -19.52
N CYS A 21 17.81 14.85 -19.43
CA CYS A 21 17.43 16.23 -19.74
C CYS A 21 17.60 16.55 -21.22
N LEU A 22 16.59 17.21 -21.81
CA LEU A 22 16.60 17.75 -23.16
C LEU A 22 16.39 19.25 -23.09
N ASN A 23 17.37 20.03 -23.55
CA ASN A 23 17.27 21.47 -23.64
C ASN A 23 16.39 21.87 -24.83
N ILE A 24 15.40 22.74 -24.62
CA ILE A 24 14.48 23.21 -25.67
C ILE A 24 14.41 24.73 -25.60
N TYR A 25 14.68 25.46 -26.69
CA TYR A 25 14.59 26.94 -26.77
C TYR A 25 14.77 27.72 -25.43
N ASP A 26 13.68 27.97 -24.70
CA ASP A 26 13.63 28.70 -23.42
C ASP A 26 13.26 27.83 -22.17
N ASP A 27 13.18 26.51 -22.30
CA ASP A 27 12.84 25.57 -21.22
C ASP A 27 13.61 24.24 -21.36
N TYR A 28 13.24 23.22 -20.58
CA TYR A 28 13.76 21.88 -20.70
C TYR A 28 12.64 20.85 -20.61
N TRP A 29 12.91 19.66 -21.11
CA TRP A 29 12.08 18.49 -20.90
C TRP A 29 12.89 17.34 -20.31
N CYS A 30 12.39 16.78 -19.21
CA CYS A 30 12.92 15.55 -18.64
C CYS A 30 12.24 14.32 -19.22
N LYS A 31 13.03 13.45 -19.85
CA LYS A 31 12.63 12.08 -20.17
C LYS A 31 12.84 11.20 -18.94
N CYS A 32 11.76 10.91 -18.22
CA CYS A 32 11.80 10.10 -17.00
C CYS A 32 12.01 8.61 -17.30
N SER A 33 12.56 7.89 -16.32
CA SER A 33 12.58 6.43 -16.30
C SER A 33 11.18 5.88 -16.00
N ASP A 34 10.92 4.62 -16.35
CA ASP A 34 9.58 4.00 -16.35
C ASP A 34 8.81 4.14 -15.02
N ASP A 35 9.50 4.24 -13.88
CA ASP A 35 8.89 4.38 -12.56
C ASP A 35 8.71 5.83 -12.10
N TYR A 36 9.01 6.85 -12.90
CA TYR A 36 9.01 8.25 -12.45
C TYR A 36 8.26 9.21 -13.39
N TYR A 37 7.74 10.29 -12.82
CA TYR A 37 6.99 11.35 -13.51
C TYR A 37 7.15 12.71 -12.82
N GLY A 38 6.58 13.75 -13.43
CA GLY A 38 6.73 15.14 -12.99
C GLY A 38 7.65 15.94 -13.92
N LYS A 39 7.68 17.27 -13.78
CA LYS A 39 8.51 18.13 -14.67
C LYS A 39 9.99 17.78 -14.56
N ASN A 40 10.41 17.34 -13.38
CA ASN A 40 11.77 17.02 -13.02
C ASN A 40 11.93 15.52 -12.70
N CYS A 41 10.97 14.66 -13.05
CA CYS A 41 10.94 13.25 -12.65
C CYS A 41 10.99 13.06 -11.12
N GLU A 42 10.43 14.01 -10.36
CA GLU A 42 10.47 14.06 -8.90
C GLU A 42 9.51 13.08 -8.22
N SER A 43 8.50 12.59 -8.94
CA SER A 43 7.45 11.71 -8.41
C SER A 43 7.64 10.28 -8.91
N LYS A 44 7.40 9.27 -8.06
CA LYS A 44 7.49 7.85 -8.43
C LYS A 44 6.09 7.27 -8.67
N PHE A 45 5.88 6.54 -9.76
CA PHE A 45 4.70 5.70 -9.95
C PHE A 45 4.71 4.56 -8.95
N TYR A 46 3.60 4.38 -8.23
CA TYR A 46 3.39 3.19 -7.41
C TYR A 46 2.98 2.05 -8.34
N ASN A 47 3.90 1.12 -8.60
CA ASN A 47 3.58 -0.10 -9.32
C ASN A 47 2.67 -0.97 -8.44
N PRO A 48 1.42 -1.27 -8.84
CA PRO A 48 0.51 -2.12 -8.07
C PRO A 48 0.95 -3.61 -8.00
N GLY A 49 2.17 -3.92 -8.48
CA GLY A 49 2.77 -5.26 -8.51
C GLY A 49 4.02 -5.44 -7.64
N GLU A 50 4.57 -4.37 -7.04
CA GLU A 50 5.57 -4.54 -5.98
C GLU A 50 4.81 -4.87 -4.69
N SER A 51 4.83 -6.14 -4.27
CA SER A 51 4.34 -6.54 -2.95
C SER A 51 5.19 -5.86 -1.86
N THR A 52 4.83 -4.63 -1.50
CA THR A 52 5.26 -4.04 -0.24
C THR A 52 4.68 -4.91 0.86
N ASN A 53 5.53 -5.47 1.71
CA ASN A 53 5.06 -6.18 2.89
C ASN A 53 4.25 -5.20 3.75
N ASN A 54 2.93 -5.31 3.70
CA ASN A 54 2.00 -4.39 4.37
C ASN A 54 1.91 -4.70 5.88
N CYS A 55 2.64 -5.69 6.37
CA CYS A 55 2.75 -6.01 7.78
C CYS A 55 3.78 -5.11 8.47
N ARG A 56 3.30 -4.25 9.38
CA ARG A 56 4.13 -3.52 10.33
C ARG A 56 4.28 -4.31 11.64
N PRO A 57 5.36 -4.09 12.41
CA PRO A 57 5.50 -4.68 13.74
C PRO A 57 4.25 -4.39 14.60
N ASN A 58 3.75 -5.43 15.28
CA ASN A 58 2.62 -5.37 16.21
C ASN A 58 1.27 -4.87 15.65
N ILE A 59 1.11 -4.75 14.33
CA ILE A 59 -0.16 -4.29 13.72
C ILE A 59 -1.35 -5.19 14.05
N CYS A 60 -1.11 -6.50 14.24
CA CYS A 60 -2.12 -7.48 14.63
C CYS A 60 -2.11 -7.80 16.13
N ASN A 61 -1.51 -6.96 16.97
CA ASN A 61 -1.26 -7.25 18.39
C ASN A 61 -0.59 -8.64 18.56
N THR A 62 -1.32 -9.62 19.09
CA THR A 62 -0.86 -11.00 19.30
C THR A 62 -1.21 -11.96 18.16
N GLY A 63 -1.82 -11.45 17.07
CA GLY A 63 -2.22 -12.20 15.89
C GLY A 63 -1.15 -12.24 14.80
N ARG A 64 -1.37 -13.08 13.79
CA ARG A 64 -0.49 -13.20 12.62
C ARG A 64 -0.92 -12.22 11.53
N CYS A 65 0.01 -11.37 11.09
CA CYS A 65 -0.23 -10.54 9.92
C CYS A 65 -0.05 -11.33 8.62
N VAL A 66 -0.98 -11.13 7.67
CA VAL A 66 -0.93 -11.70 6.33
C VAL A 66 -0.94 -10.56 5.32
N SER A 67 0.19 -10.38 4.61
CA SER A 67 0.32 -9.35 3.59
C SER A 67 -0.39 -9.77 2.29
N LEU A 68 -1.14 -8.84 1.70
CA LEU A 68 -1.76 -8.95 0.38
C LEU A 68 -1.09 -7.95 -0.58
N LYS A 69 -1.54 -7.91 -1.85
CA LYS A 69 -0.95 -7.04 -2.89
C LYS A 69 -0.99 -5.55 -2.55
N THR A 70 -2.11 -5.07 -2.01
CA THR A 70 -2.34 -3.64 -1.70
C THR A 70 -2.72 -3.39 -0.24
N THR A 71 -2.87 -4.44 0.55
CA THR A 71 -3.36 -4.35 1.94
C THR A 71 -2.81 -5.50 2.78
N TYR A 72 -3.31 -5.66 4.00
CA TYR A 72 -3.05 -6.80 4.88
C TYR A 72 -4.34 -7.17 5.63
N TYR A 73 -4.35 -8.35 6.24
CA TYR A 73 -5.34 -8.68 7.27
C TYR A 73 -4.67 -9.40 8.44
N CYS A 74 -5.33 -9.36 9.59
CA CYS A 74 -4.88 -10.01 10.81
C CYS A 74 -5.63 -11.32 11.04
N SER A 75 -4.88 -12.42 11.10
CA SER A 75 -5.38 -13.70 11.59
C SER A 75 -5.29 -13.72 13.12
N CYS A 76 -6.44 -13.55 13.77
CA CYS A 76 -6.53 -13.47 15.23
C CYS A 76 -6.55 -14.85 15.90
N PRO A 77 -5.95 -14.97 17.10
CA PRO A 77 -6.11 -16.15 17.95
C PRO A 77 -7.55 -16.31 18.44
N GLU A 78 -7.93 -17.51 18.91
CA GLU A 78 -9.31 -17.89 19.25
C GLU A 78 -10.00 -17.00 20.32
N ASP A 79 -9.22 -16.29 21.12
CA ASP A 79 -9.67 -15.42 22.20
C ASP A 79 -9.80 -13.95 21.81
N ARG A 80 -9.52 -13.59 20.55
CA ARG A 80 -9.51 -12.20 20.07
C ARG A 80 -10.20 -12.01 18.72
N TYR A 81 -10.61 -10.78 18.46
CA TYR A 81 -11.22 -10.34 17.21
C TYR A 81 -11.00 -8.84 16.99
N GLY A 82 -11.48 -8.32 15.87
CA GLY A 82 -11.25 -6.95 15.43
C GLY A 82 -10.27 -6.89 14.25
N GLU A 83 -10.13 -5.71 13.65
CA GLU A 83 -9.26 -5.51 12.49
C GLU A 83 -7.78 -5.77 12.82
N HIS A 84 -7.40 -5.51 14.07
CA HIS A 84 -6.04 -5.62 14.59
C HIS A 84 -5.95 -6.58 15.78
N CYS A 85 -6.95 -7.44 15.99
CA CYS A 85 -7.06 -8.35 17.13
C CYS A 85 -7.04 -7.65 18.51
N GLU A 86 -7.53 -6.41 18.56
CA GLU A 86 -7.52 -5.55 19.73
C GLU A 86 -8.62 -5.91 20.75
N LYS A 87 -9.70 -6.56 20.30
CA LYS A 87 -10.83 -6.94 21.15
C LYS A 87 -10.65 -8.38 21.64
N LYS A 88 -10.92 -8.62 22.92
CA LYS A 88 -10.97 -9.97 23.50
C LYS A 88 -12.41 -10.46 23.53
N PHE A 89 -12.61 -11.75 23.27
CA PHE A 89 -13.85 -12.41 23.66
C PHE A 89 -13.89 -12.47 25.19
N SER A 90 -14.55 -11.50 25.82
CA SER A 90 -14.87 -11.61 27.24
C SER A 90 -15.92 -12.71 27.38
N PHE A 91 -15.49 -13.88 27.88
CA PHE A 91 -16.38 -14.94 28.32
C PHE A 91 -17.15 -14.44 29.55
N ILE A 92 -18.12 -13.56 29.34
CA ILE A 92 -19.10 -13.28 30.38
C ILE A 92 -19.92 -14.56 30.50
N LYS A 93 -19.69 -15.31 31.58
CA LYS A 93 -20.62 -16.32 32.06
C LYS A 93 -22.00 -15.67 32.28
N ARG A 94 -22.82 -15.63 31.24
CA ARG A 94 -24.28 -15.49 31.34
C ARG A 94 -24.85 -16.43 30.27
N ASN A 95 -25.39 -17.54 30.76
CA ASN A 95 -26.21 -18.54 30.07
C ASN A 95 -26.45 -18.33 28.56
N SER A 96 -26.00 -19.33 27.76
CA SER A 96 -26.45 -19.62 26.38
C SER A 96 -25.98 -18.60 25.33
N VAL A 97 -24.94 -18.82 24.51
CA VAL A 97 -24.86 -19.82 23.42
C VAL A 97 -23.37 -20.06 23.12
N ASP A 98 -22.96 -21.32 23.14
CA ASP A 98 -21.59 -21.77 22.85
C ASP A 98 -21.16 -21.35 21.44
N LYS A 99 -19.90 -20.94 21.25
CA LYS A 99 -19.32 -20.59 19.93
C LYS A 99 -19.48 -21.72 18.91
N ARG A 100 -19.67 -22.95 19.40
CA ARG A 100 -20.04 -24.12 18.60
C ARG A 100 -21.33 -23.92 17.80
N SER A 101 -22.30 -23.16 18.31
CA SER A 101 -23.59 -22.91 17.65
C SER A 101 -23.52 -21.86 16.53
N PHE A 102 -22.59 -20.89 16.55
CA PHE A 102 -22.46 -19.92 15.44
C PHE A 102 -21.81 -20.56 14.20
N TYR A 103 -20.75 -21.36 14.40
CA TYR A 103 -20.15 -22.15 13.32
C TYR A 103 -21.04 -23.32 12.87
N GLN A 104 -21.87 -23.88 13.76
CA GLN A 104 -22.90 -24.85 13.35
C GLN A 104 -24.08 -24.21 12.61
N LEU A 105 -24.45 -22.96 12.88
CA LEU A 105 -25.46 -22.24 12.10
C LEU A 105 -24.98 -21.90 10.69
N LEU A 106 -23.71 -21.51 10.52
CA LEU A 106 -23.15 -21.25 9.18
C LEU A 106 -23.07 -22.52 8.33
N ASN A 107 -22.70 -23.67 8.91
CA ASN A 107 -22.73 -24.97 8.23
C ASN A 107 -24.15 -25.50 7.94
N GLN A 108 -25.20 -24.91 8.53
CA GLN A 108 -26.59 -25.25 8.23
C GLN A 108 -27.10 -24.47 7.00
N ILE A 109 -26.63 -23.24 6.80
CA ILE A 109 -27.00 -22.39 5.65
C ILE A 109 -26.39 -22.90 4.34
N GLU A 110 -25.22 -23.56 4.38
CA GLU A 110 -24.59 -24.18 3.19
C GLU A 110 -25.21 -25.52 2.77
N ARG A 111 -26.20 -26.06 3.50
CA ARG A 111 -26.87 -27.33 3.17
C ARG A 111 -28.30 -27.21 2.63
N ASP A 112 -28.86 -26.01 2.63
CA ASP A 112 -30.21 -25.72 2.11
C ASP A 112 -30.18 -24.94 0.77
N VAL A 113 -29.10 -25.10 -0.02
CA VAL A 113 -29.01 -24.72 -1.44
C VAL A 113 -28.78 -25.95 -2.29
#